data_AF-M0A2M9-F1
#
_entry.id   AF-M0A2M9-F1
#
_cell.length_a   1.000
_cell.length_b   1.000
_cell.length_c   1.000
_cell.angle_alpha   90.00
_cell.angle_beta   90.00
_cell.angle_gamma   90.00
#
_symmetry.space_group_name_H-M   'P 1'
#
loop_
_entity.id
_entity.type
_entity.pdbx_description
1 polymer ?
#
loop_
_entity_poly.entity_id
_entity_poly.type
_entity_poly.pdbx_seq_one_letter_code
_entity_poly.pdbx_strand_id
1 'polypeptide(L)'
;MADRAAECVEEFREKYPYLAGRPLSERDGQTLRSELVETDRVEEHVQGEREWERGFSVDRVERAESVTWAEGLFRFLTARQPYDDGLGGRFESRYDGETFTVDFDDCWTSSYGDEQAAKNAAFQRQLMGGTYPESEDSARSGEHVEGEWGDVATIMLTRTGSSKPDGERVPPVDHGDRVARTWSQGDVYDVVRNAAEYHLGLESEQWGYVRGDDVHGLDAENPGENACYAVSYTHL
;
A
#
# COMPACT_ATOMS: atom_id res chain seq x y z
N MET A 1 23.47 9.64 6.44
CA MET A 1 22.31 9.34 5.55
C MET A 1 21.85 7.90 5.73
N ALA A 2 22.73 6.92 5.52
CA ALA A 2 22.54 5.55 6.02
C ALA A 2 22.56 5.47 7.57
N ASP A 3 23.14 6.46 8.24
CA ASP A 3 23.32 6.47 9.70
C ASP A 3 22.00 6.54 10.48
N ARG A 4 21.00 7.30 10.00
CA ARG A 4 19.68 7.39 10.65
C ARG A 4 18.89 6.09 10.45
N ALA A 5 18.91 5.54 9.23
CA ALA A 5 18.31 4.24 8.95
C ALA A 5 18.96 3.13 9.80
N ALA A 6 20.29 3.17 9.96
CA ALA A 6 21.03 2.25 10.80
C ALA A 6 20.64 2.40 12.28
N GLU A 7 20.58 3.61 12.81
CA GLU A 7 20.15 3.88 14.20
C GLU A 7 18.74 3.34 14.48
N CYS A 8 17.77 3.60 13.60
CA CYS A 8 16.42 3.07 13.73
C CYS A 8 16.38 1.53 13.70
N VAL A 9 17.21 0.91 12.86
CA VAL A 9 17.28 -0.55 12.74
C VAL A 9 17.97 -1.18 13.95
N GLU A 10 18.97 -0.52 14.53
CA GLU A 10 19.59 -0.95 15.78
C GLU A 10 18.61 -0.87 16.95
N GLU A 11 17.85 0.22 17.08
CA GLU A 11 16.78 0.30 18.09
C GLU A 11 15.75 -0.83 17.90
N PHE A 12 15.39 -1.14 16.65
CA PHE A 12 14.50 -2.26 16.34
C PHE A 12 15.10 -3.62 16.73
N ARG A 13 16.39 -3.84 16.48
CA ARG A 13 17.12 -5.06 16.88
C ARG A 13 17.18 -5.21 18.39
N GLU A 14 17.43 -4.13 19.13
CA GLU A 14 17.48 -4.14 20.59
C GLU A 14 16.11 -4.42 21.21
N LYS A 15 15.07 -3.79 20.69
CA LYS A 15 13.71 -3.90 21.22
C LYS A 15 13.02 -5.21 20.83
N TYR A 16 13.32 -5.73 19.64
CA TYR A 16 12.66 -6.91 19.08
C TYR A 16 13.65 -7.90 18.44
N PRO A 17 14.62 -8.43 19.21
CA PRO A 17 15.72 -9.23 18.66
C PRO A 17 15.24 -10.49 17.93
N TYR A 18 14.19 -11.13 18.45
CA TYR A 18 13.60 -12.31 17.80
C TYR A 18 13.00 -11.98 16.44
N LEU A 19 12.26 -10.87 16.32
CA LEU A 19 11.60 -10.48 15.07
C LEU A 19 12.62 -9.98 14.05
N ALA A 20 13.64 -9.25 14.51
CA ALA A 20 14.68 -8.68 13.66
C ALA A 20 15.38 -9.71 12.78
N GLY A 21 15.59 -10.93 13.29
CA GLY A 21 16.23 -12.02 12.56
C GLY A 21 15.28 -12.92 11.75
N ARG A 22 13.96 -12.71 11.79
CA ARG A 22 13.02 -13.52 11.00
C ARG A 22 13.04 -13.09 9.53
N PRO A 23 12.78 -14.00 8.59
CA PRO A 23 12.65 -13.65 7.18
C PRO A 23 11.38 -12.82 6.95
N LEU A 24 11.39 -11.98 5.91
CA LEU A 24 10.22 -11.19 5.51
C LEU A 24 9.05 -12.06 5.03
N SER A 25 9.31 -13.26 4.53
CA SER A 25 8.33 -14.29 4.20
C SER A 25 8.84 -15.67 4.61
N GLU A 26 7.92 -16.51 5.11
CA GLU A 26 8.17 -17.93 5.39
C GLU A 26 7.53 -18.84 4.32
N ARG A 27 6.96 -18.26 3.27
CA ARG A 27 6.22 -18.97 2.23
C ARG A 27 6.94 -18.95 0.90
N ASP A 28 7.05 -20.13 0.30
CA ASP A 28 7.52 -20.26 -1.07
C ASP A 28 6.52 -19.65 -2.07
N GLY A 29 7.05 -19.19 -3.21
CA GLY A 29 6.25 -18.66 -4.32
C GLY A 29 5.74 -17.23 -4.12
N GLN A 30 6.20 -16.53 -3.09
CA GLN A 30 5.91 -15.11 -2.92
C GLN A 30 6.72 -14.27 -3.91
N THR A 31 6.04 -13.29 -4.52
CA THR A 31 6.69 -12.33 -5.42
C THR A 31 7.22 -11.17 -4.59
N LEU A 32 8.55 -11.07 -4.53
CA LEU A 32 9.25 -9.98 -3.86
C LEU A 32 10.06 -9.16 -4.85
N ARG A 33 10.32 -7.90 -4.50
CA ARG A 33 11.31 -7.10 -5.23
C ARG A 33 12.67 -7.80 -5.12
N SER A 34 13.44 -7.79 -6.21
CA SER A 34 14.77 -8.43 -6.25
C SER A 34 15.69 -7.90 -5.15
N GLU A 35 15.56 -6.62 -4.79
CA GLU A 35 16.29 -5.99 -3.69
C GLU A 35 15.93 -6.53 -2.30
N LEU A 36 14.94 -7.41 -2.16
CA LEU A 36 14.55 -8.04 -0.89
C LEU A 36 14.78 -9.56 -0.91
N VAL A 37 15.45 -10.07 -1.94
CA VAL A 37 15.70 -11.50 -2.12
C VAL A 37 17.20 -11.75 -2.27
N GLU A 38 17.74 -12.62 -1.42
CA GLU A 38 19.08 -13.15 -1.55
C GLU A 38 19.01 -14.42 -2.38
N THR A 39 19.80 -14.47 -3.45
CA THR A 39 19.74 -15.55 -4.45
C THR A 39 21.09 -16.23 -4.59
N ASP A 40 21.16 -17.52 -4.32
CA ASP A 40 22.31 -18.35 -4.66
C ASP A 40 22.14 -18.89 -6.08
N ARG A 41 23.16 -18.68 -6.91
CA ARG A 41 23.19 -19.10 -8.31
C ARG A 41 24.35 -20.04 -8.56
N VAL A 42 24.11 -21.03 -9.41
CA VAL A 42 25.12 -21.98 -9.86
C VAL A 42 25.12 -22.00 -11.38
N GLU A 43 26.32 -22.01 -11.97
CA GLU A 43 26.46 -22.19 -13.41
C GLU A 43 26.14 -23.65 -13.76
N GLU A 44 25.14 -23.85 -14.62
CA GLU A 44 24.75 -25.15 -15.15
C GLU A 44 25.05 -25.21 -16.64
N HIS A 45 25.85 -26.20 -17.05
CA HIS A 45 26.12 -26.43 -18.46
C HIS A 45 25.04 -27.34 -19.07
N VAL A 46 24.27 -26.80 -20.00
CA VAL A 46 23.24 -27.52 -20.75
C VAL A 46 23.87 -28.08 -22.01
N GLN A 47 23.88 -29.41 -22.14
CA GLN A 47 24.34 -30.09 -23.36
C GLN A 47 23.33 -29.92 -24.50
N GLY A 48 23.82 -29.79 -25.73
CA GLY A 48 22.94 -29.83 -26.91
C GLY A 48 22.24 -31.18 -27.03
N GLU A 49 20.97 -31.20 -27.41
CA GLU A 49 20.20 -32.45 -27.51
C GLU A 49 20.68 -33.32 -28.67
N ARG A 50 21.29 -32.71 -29.68
CA ARG A 50 21.81 -33.37 -30.89
C ARG A 50 23.30 -33.16 -31.03
N GLU A 51 23.98 -34.09 -31.71
CA GLU A 51 25.45 -34.08 -31.85
C GLU A 51 26.02 -32.80 -32.51
N TRP A 52 25.21 -32.06 -33.28
CA TRP A 52 25.62 -30.80 -33.91
C TRP A 52 25.23 -29.54 -33.12
N GLU A 53 24.48 -29.68 -32.03
CA GLU A 53 24.10 -28.57 -31.17
C GLU A 53 25.20 -28.33 -30.14
N ARG A 54 25.65 -27.07 -30.03
CA ARG A 54 26.62 -26.68 -29.01
C ARG A 54 25.90 -26.47 -27.69
N GLY A 55 26.42 -27.08 -26.63
CA GLY A 55 25.98 -26.79 -25.28
C GLY A 55 26.24 -25.33 -24.90
N PHE A 56 25.51 -24.84 -23.91
CA PHE A 56 25.63 -23.48 -23.37
C PHE A 56 25.51 -23.51 -21.86
N SER A 57 26.18 -22.58 -21.18
CA SER A 57 26.04 -22.42 -19.73
C SER A 57 24.90 -21.45 -19.41
N VAL A 58 24.11 -21.77 -18.39
CA VAL A 58 23.07 -20.91 -17.82
C VAL A 58 23.31 -20.72 -16.33
N ASP A 59 22.95 -19.54 -15.83
CA ASP A 59 22.86 -19.32 -14.39
C ASP A 59 21.52 -19.89 -13.89
N ARG A 60 21.58 -20.98 -13.12
CA ARG A 60 20.41 -21.53 -12.44
C ARG A 60 20.36 -20.99 -11.02
N VAL A 61 19.19 -20.47 -10.63
CA VAL A 61 18.89 -20.16 -9.22
C VAL A 61 18.75 -21.46 -8.46
N GLU A 62 19.61 -21.67 -7.48
CA GLU A 62 19.55 -22.83 -6.59
C GLU A 62 18.70 -22.54 -5.36
N ARG A 63 18.81 -21.33 -4.82
CA ARG A 63 18.08 -20.88 -3.63
C ARG A 63 17.73 -19.41 -3.77
N ALA A 64 16.54 -19.05 -3.30
CA ALA A 64 16.09 -17.67 -3.20
C ALA A 64 15.37 -17.50 -1.86
N GLU A 65 15.86 -16.61 -1.01
CA GLU A 65 15.28 -16.35 0.31
C GLU A 65 15.04 -14.87 0.51
N SER A 66 13.95 -14.53 1.19
CA SER A 66 13.72 -13.16 1.56
C SER A 66 14.73 -12.73 2.62
N VAL A 67 15.15 -11.47 2.57
CA VAL A 67 15.95 -10.87 3.64
C VAL A 67 15.21 -10.89 4.98
N THR A 68 15.94 -10.62 6.06
CA THR A 68 15.36 -10.51 7.41
C THR A 68 14.51 -9.23 7.56
N TRP A 69 13.70 -9.15 8.62
CA TRP A 69 12.91 -7.94 8.91
C TRP A 69 13.80 -6.71 9.12
N ALA A 70 14.91 -6.87 9.86
CA ALA A 70 15.83 -5.76 10.10
C ALA A 70 16.48 -5.26 8.81
N GLU A 71 16.88 -6.18 7.93
CA GLU A 71 17.46 -5.84 6.63
C GLU A 71 16.41 -5.21 5.70
N GLY A 72 15.20 -5.76 5.67
CA GLY A 72 14.07 -5.19 4.93
C GLY A 72 13.75 -3.76 5.38
N LEU A 73 13.71 -3.52 6.70
CA LEU A 73 13.50 -2.20 7.28
C LEU A 73 14.63 -1.23 6.90
N PHE A 74 15.89 -1.67 6.98
CA PHE A 74 17.04 -0.87 6.59
C PHE A 74 16.97 -0.45 5.11
N ARG A 75 16.70 -1.40 4.22
CA ARG A 75 16.56 -1.15 2.78
C ARG A 75 15.39 -0.22 2.49
N PHE A 76 14.25 -0.42 3.14
CA PHE A 76 13.09 0.46 3.02
C PHE A 76 13.39 1.90 3.44
N LEU A 77 13.92 2.10 4.65
CA LEU A 77 14.24 3.43 5.17
C LEU A 77 15.27 4.15 4.29
N THR A 78 16.29 3.41 3.83
CA THR A 78 17.32 3.97 2.93
C THR A 78 16.74 4.37 1.58
N ALA A 79 15.85 3.54 1.01
CA ALA A 79 15.20 3.82 -0.27
C ALA A 79 14.19 4.97 -0.18
N ARG A 80 13.56 5.16 0.99
CA ARG A 80 12.57 6.21 1.23
C ARG A 80 13.19 7.57 1.56
N GLN A 81 14.39 7.61 2.13
CA GLN A 81 15.05 8.86 2.54
C GLN A 81 15.02 10.00 1.49
N PRO A 82 15.19 9.76 0.18
CA PRO A 82 15.07 10.83 -0.82
C PRO A 82 13.71 11.55 -0.78
N TYR A 83 12.62 10.83 -0.54
CA TYR A 83 11.28 11.43 -0.39
C TYR A 83 11.22 12.35 0.84
N ASP A 84 11.79 11.91 1.97
CA ASP A 84 11.88 12.73 3.19
C ASP A 84 12.76 13.98 3.00
N ASP A 85 13.75 13.90 2.10
CA ASP A 85 14.65 15.00 1.75
C ASP A 85 14.05 15.95 0.68
N GLY A 86 12.81 15.72 0.24
CA GLY A 86 12.13 16.54 -0.77
C GLY A 86 12.48 16.14 -2.21
N LEU A 87 12.45 14.84 -2.52
CA LEU A 87 12.62 14.35 -3.88
C LEU A 87 11.64 15.03 -4.83
N GLY A 88 12.13 15.60 -5.92
CA GLY A 88 11.31 16.26 -6.92
C GLY A 88 11.88 16.11 -8.32
N GLY A 89 10.99 16.20 -9.31
CA GLY A 89 11.34 16.21 -10.73
C GLY A 89 11.19 17.60 -11.33
N ARG A 90 12.16 18.01 -12.16
CA ARG A 90 12.04 19.22 -12.97
C ARG A 90 11.53 18.86 -14.36
N PHE A 91 10.41 19.44 -14.74
CA PHE A 91 9.70 19.15 -15.99
C PHE A 91 9.60 20.41 -16.85
N GLU A 92 9.49 20.21 -18.16
CA GLU A 92 9.23 21.27 -19.12
C GLU A 92 7.85 21.04 -19.75
N SER A 93 7.01 22.07 -19.70
CA SER A 93 5.70 22.07 -20.32
C SER A 93 5.85 22.05 -21.84
N ARG A 94 5.16 21.10 -22.49
CA ARG A 94 5.15 20.99 -23.96
C ARG A 94 4.37 22.11 -24.66
N TYR A 95 3.60 22.90 -23.91
CA TYR A 95 2.69 23.91 -24.47
C TYR A 95 3.36 25.28 -24.60
N ASP A 96 4.09 25.70 -23.58
CA ASP A 96 4.72 27.02 -23.46
C ASP A 96 6.24 26.95 -23.23
N GLY A 97 6.80 25.75 -23.03
CA GLY A 97 8.22 25.57 -22.72
C GLY A 97 8.59 25.98 -21.29
N GLU A 98 7.60 26.29 -20.44
CA GLU A 98 7.87 26.69 -19.06
C GLU A 98 8.37 25.50 -18.25
N THR A 99 9.41 25.74 -17.45
CA THR A 99 9.98 24.74 -16.56
C THR A 99 9.35 24.85 -15.18
N PHE A 100 8.87 23.75 -14.65
CA PHE A 100 8.31 23.66 -13.30
C PHE A 100 8.91 22.47 -12.54
N THR A 101 8.81 22.51 -11.21
CA THR A 101 9.24 21.42 -10.34
C THR A 101 8.00 20.79 -9.72
N VAL A 102 7.99 19.46 -9.66
CA VAL A 102 6.95 18.69 -8.98
C VAL A 102 7.63 17.87 -7.91
N ASP A 103 7.21 18.05 -6.67
CA ASP A 103 7.63 17.21 -5.56
C ASP A 103 7.00 15.82 -5.73
N PHE A 104 7.80 14.79 -5.48
CA PHE A 104 7.35 13.42 -5.53
C PHE A 104 6.94 12.97 -4.15
N ASP A 105 5.67 12.60 -4.02
CA ASP A 105 5.08 12.10 -2.79
C ASP A 105 4.91 10.58 -2.85
N ASP A 106 4.92 9.94 -1.68
CA ASP A 106 4.56 8.54 -1.51
C ASP A 106 3.38 8.39 -0.54
N CYS A 107 2.89 7.16 -0.36
CA CYS A 107 1.77 6.87 0.53
C CYS A 107 2.03 7.13 2.02
N TRP A 108 3.23 7.58 2.38
CA TRP A 108 3.66 7.93 3.72
C TRP A 108 3.90 9.44 3.88
N THR A 109 3.79 10.24 2.82
CA THR A 109 3.84 11.71 2.90
C THR A 109 2.48 12.26 3.37
N SER A 110 2.51 13.34 4.17
CA SER A 110 1.30 14.00 4.66
C SER A 110 0.39 14.50 3.54
N SER A 111 0.96 15.05 2.46
CA SER A 111 0.24 15.54 1.29
C SER A 111 -0.60 14.45 0.61
N TYR A 112 -0.04 13.25 0.46
CA TYR A 112 -0.78 12.09 -0.05
C TYR A 112 -1.97 11.77 0.86
N GLY A 113 -1.74 11.84 2.18
CA GLY A 113 -2.78 11.61 3.16
C GLY A 113 -3.92 12.61 3.09
N ASP A 114 -3.59 13.90 3.03
CA ASP A 114 -4.56 14.99 2.86
C ASP A 114 -5.36 14.82 1.56
N GLU A 115 -4.69 14.39 0.48
CA GLU A 115 -5.36 14.11 -0.80
C GLU A 115 -6.36 12.94 -0.67
N GLN A 116 -5.99 11.84 -0.01
CA GLN A 116 -6.92 10.72 0.19
C GLN A 116 -8.10 11.11 1.10
N ALA A 117 -7.84 11.85 2.18
CA ALA A 117 -8.89 12.36 3.06
C ALA A 117 -9.86 13.29 2.30
N ALA A 118 -9.33 14.19 1.47
CA ALA A 118 -10.12 15.08 0.63
C ALA A 118 -10.97 14.31 -0.40
N LYS A 119 -10.41 13.26 -1.02
CA LYS A 119 -11.14 12.36 -1.93
C LYS A 119 -12.27 11.65 -1.19
N ASN A 120 -12.01 11.05 -0.03
CA ASN A 120 -13.02 10.36 0.78
C ASN A 120 -14.15 11.30 1.18
N ALA A 121 -13.83 12.51 1.65
CA ALA A 121 -14.83 13.52 1.97
C ALA A 121 -15.62 13.99 0.73
N ALA A 122 -14.97 14.06 -0.44
CA ALA A 122 -15.64 14.41 -1.69
C ALA A 122 -16.63 13.34 -2.13
N PHE A 123 -16.26 12.06 -2.04
CA PHE A 123 -17.18 10.95 -2.29
C PHE A 123 -18.38 10.99 -1.34
N GLN A 124 -18.13 11.16 -0.04
CA GLN A 124 -19.21 11.27 0.95
C GLN A 124 -20.19 12.39 0.60
N ARG A 125 -19.69 13.56 0.16
CA ARG A 125 -20.52 14.69 -0.27
C ARG A 125 -21.35 14.41 -1.52
N GLN A 126 -20.83 13.66 -2.48
CA GLN A 126 -21.60 13.32 -3.68
C GLN A 126 -22.72 12.31 -3.36
N LEU A 127 -22.46 11.35 -2.47
CA LEU A 127 -23.41 10.29 -2.17
C LEU A 127 -24.48 10.72 -1.16
N MET A 128 -24.08 11.39 -0.08
CA MET A 128 -24.95 11.74 1.05
C MET A 128 -25.34 13.23 1.07
N GLY A 129 -24.76 14.03 0.18
CA GLY A 129 -24.90 15.48 0.19
C GLY A 129 -23.98 16.16 1.19
N GLY A 130 -23.95 17.48 1.12
CA GLY A 130 -23.20 18.32 2.05
C GLY A 130 -22.58 19.55 1.39
N THR A 131 -21.90 20.34 2.20
CA THR A 131 -21.30 21.61 1.77
C THR A 131 -19.81 21.46 1.54
N TYR A 132 -19.32 21.98 0.41
CA TYR A 132 -17.89 22.09 0.16
C TYR A 132 -17.24 23.05 1.16
N PRO A 133 -16.04 22.74 1.67
CA PRO A 133 -15.33 23.64 2.58
C PRO A 133 -15.04 24.98 1.89
N GLU A 134 -15.05 26.05 2.69
CA GLU A 134 -14.68 27.37 2.18
C GLU A 134 -13.19 27.40 1.82
N SER A 135 -12.89 27.83 0.60
CA SER A 135 -11.55 27.99 0.05
C SER A 135 -11.56 29.07 -1.04
N GLU A 136 -10.53 29.90 -1.08
CA GLU A 136 -10.39 30.94 -2.12
C GLU A 136 -10.02 30.35 -3.49
N ASP A 137 -9.43 29.15 -3.50
CA ASP A 137 -8.91 28.47 -4.69
C ASP A 137 -9.92 27.50 -5.33
N SER A 138 -11.10 27.34 -4.73
CA SER A 138 -12.13 26.39 -5.20
C SER A 138 -13.33 27.11 -5.80
N ALA A 139 -13.64 26.79 -7.06
CA ALA A 139 -14.86 27.28 -7.72
C ALA A 139 -16.16 26.81 -7.05
N ARG A 140 -16.09 25.79 -6.18
CA ARG A 140 -17.24 25.20 -5.46
C ARG A 140 -17.26 25.57 -3.98
N SER A 141 -16.45 26.53 -3.55
CA SER A 141 -16.35 26.99 -2.16
C SER A 141 -17.73 27.34 -1.60
N GLY A 142 -18.11 26.71 -0.47
CA GLY A 142 -19.40 26.93 0.20
C GLY A 142 -20.63 26.40 -0.55
N GLU A 143 -20.47 25.74 -1.70
CA GLU A 143 -21.57 25.15 -2.46
C GLU A 143 -22.16 23.95 -1.71
N HIS A 144 -23.49 23.95 -1.54
CA HIS A 144 -24.23 22.78 -1.05
C HIS A 144 -24.61 21.87 -2.22
N VAL A 145 -24.36 20.58 -2.07
CA VAL A 145 -24.76 19.55 -3.02
C VAL A 145 -25.77 18.63 -2.35
N GLU A 146 -26.88 18.37 -3.01
CA GLU A 146 -27.81 17.32 -2.62
C GLU A 146 -27.17 15.95 -2.92
N GLY A 147 -27.26 15.02 -1.96
CA GLY A 147 -26.74 13.68 -2.16
C GLY A 147 -27.51 12.93 -3.24
N GLU A 148 -26.82 11.99 -3.90
CA GLU A 148 -27.46 11.03 -4.78
C GLU A 148 -28.53 10.19 -4.05
N TRP A 149 -28.29 9.91 -2.76
CA TRP A 149 -29.21 9.18 -1.90
C TRP A 149 -29.70 10.04 -0.75
N GLY A 150 -30.95 9.81 -0.34
CA GLY A 150 -31.58 10.52 0.78
C GLY A 150 -31.13 9.99 2.14
N ASP A 151 -31.81 8.95 2.65
CA ASP A 151 -31.45 8.31 3.91
C ASP A 151 -30.36 7.26 3.68
N VAL A 152 -29.11 7.60 4.01
CA VAL A 152 -27.94 6.74 3.77
C VAL A 152 -27.44 6.06 5.05
N ALA A 153 -27.16 4.77 4.96
CA ALA A 153 -26.57 3.98 6.03
C ALA A 153 -25.14 3.56 5.66
N THR A 154 -24.15 4.34 6.10
CA THR A 154 -22.75 4.04 5.81
C THR A 154 -22.21 2.90 6.66
N ILE A 155 -21.75 1.83 6.03
CA ILE A 155 -21.04 0.72 6.68
C ILE A 155 -19.56 0.81 6.34
N MET A 156 -18.73 1.03 7.36
CA MET A 156 -17.27 1.06 7.20
C MET A 156 -16.69 -0.35 7.31
N LEU A 157 -16.19 -0.88 6.19
CA LEU A 157 -15.38 -2.10 6.19
C LEU A 157 -13.90 -1.71 6.24
N THR A 158 -13.13 -2.34 7.12
CA THR A 158 -11.71 -2.06 7.32
C THR A 158 -10.88 -3.34 7.39
N ARG A 159 -9.60 -3.24 7.04
CA ARG A 159 -8.62 -4.33 7.07
C ARG A 159 -8.31 -4.70 8.52
N THR A 160 -9.08 -5.59 9.13
CA THR A 160 -8.74 -6.15 10.46
C THR A 160 -7.96 -7.45 10.32
N GLY A 161 -6.69 -7.35 9.93
CA GLY A 161 -5.78 -8.50 9.96
C GLY A 161 -4.92 -8.44 11.21
N SER A 162 -5.17 -9.30 12.22
CA SER A 162 -4.21 -9.42 13.32
C SER A 162 -2.86 -9.84 12.76
N SER A 163 -1.81 -9.09 13.08
CA SER A 163 -0.43 -9.53 12.82
C SER A 163 -0.04 -10.70 13.71
N LYS A 164 -0.89 -11.09 14.67
CA LYS A 164 -0.73 -12.22 15.61
C LYS A 164 -1.99 -13.09 15.68
N PRO A 165 -2.39 -13.79 14.61
CA PRO A 165 -3.60 -14.62 14.62
C PRO A 165 -3.51 -15.77 15.65
N ASP A 166 -2.31 -16.33 15.83
CA ASP A 166 -2.06 -17.48 16.74
C ASP A 166 -1.14 -17.09 17.92
N GLY A 167 -1.07 -15.79 18.24
CA GLY A 167 -0.19 -15.24 19.29
C GLY A 167 1.23 -14.89 18.83
N GLU A 168 1.70 -15.48 17.74
CA GLU A 168 3.00 -15.16 17.11
C GLU A 168 2.86 -14.19 15.95
N ARG A 169 3.87 -13.34 15.73
CA ARG A 169 3.83 -12.39 14.62
C ARG A 169 4.06 -13.09 13.28
N VAL A 170 3.14 -12.86 12.35
CA VAL A 170 3.28 -13.31 10.95
C VAL A 170 4.31 -12.43 10.23
N PRO A 171 5.14 -13.01 9.33
CA PRO A 171 6.03 -12.24 8.46
C PRO A 171 5.29 -11.14 7.68
N PRO A 172 5.87 -9.92 7.49
CA PRO A 172 5.16 -8.78 6.93
C PRO A 172 4.66 -9.02 5.51
N VAL A 173 5.42 -9.76 4.70
CA VAL A 173 5.03 -10.10 3.33
C VAL A 173 3.84 -11.04 3.35
N ASP A 174 3.88 -12.07 4.20
CA ASP A 174 2.81 -13.07 4.29
C ASP A 174 1.52 -12.47 4.85
N HIS A 175 1.64 -11.56 5.82
CA HIS A 175 0.52 -10.80 6.36
C HIS A 175 -0.05 -9.83 5.31
N GLY A 176 0.81 -9.07 4.64
CA GLY A 176 0.44 -8.14 3.57
C GLY A 176 -0.26 -8.83 2.41
N ASP A 177 0.27 -9.96 1.94
CA ASP A 177 -0.34 -10.79 0.88
C ASP A 177 -1.69 -11.36 1.31
N ARG A 178 -1.82 -11.86 2.55
CA ARG A 178 -3.11 -12.33 3.09
C ARG A 178 -4.15 -11.22 3.13
N VAL A 179 -3.77 -10.03 3.60
CA VAL A 179 -4.64 -8.85 3.59
C VAL A 179 -4.99 -8.48 2.15
N ALA A 180 -4.02 -8.39 1.25
CA ALA A 180 -4.25 -8.05 -0.15
C ALA A 180 -5.24 -9.02 -0.80
N ARG A 181 -4.99 -10.34 -0.74
CA ARG A 181 -5.84 -11.38 -1.34
C ARG A 181 -7.31 -11.28 -0.91
N THR A 182 -7.55 -11.02 0.37
CA THR A 182 -8.91 -10.86 0.92
C THR A 182 -9.68 -9.73 0.20
N TRP A 183 -8.99 -8.67 -0.20
CA TRP A 183 -9.59 -7.44 -0.74
C TRP A 183 -9.41 -7.25 -2.25
N SER A 184 -8.41 -7.89 -2.89
CA SER A 184 -8.08 -7.70 -4.30
C SER A 184 -8.29 -8.93 -5.18
N GLN A 185 -8.42 -10.13 -4.63
CA GLN A 185 -8.49 -11.38 -5.41
C GLN A 185 -9.78 -12.19 -5.23
N GLY A 186 -10.85 -11.64 -4.64
CA GLY A 186 -12.17 -12.24 -4.88
C GLY A 186 -13.35 -11.91 -3.97
N ASP A 187 -13.21 -11.43 -2.74
CA ASP A 187 -14.32 -11.73 -1.80
C ASP A 187 -15.10 -10.53 -1.25
N VAL A 188 -14.49 -9.38 -0.94
CA VAL A 188 -15.25 -8.33 -0.23
C VAL A 188 -16.29 -7.64 -1.11
N TYR A 189 -15.92 -7.16 -2.31
CA TYR A 189 -16.89 -6.52 -3.21
C TYR A 189 -18.02 -7.48 -3.59
N ASP A 190 -17.70 -8.72 -3.97
CA ASP A 190 -18.72 -9.69 -4.37
C ASP A 190 -19.61 -10.10 -3.21
N VAL A 191 -19.08 -10.26 -1.99
CA VAL A 191 -19.89 -10.50 -0.79
C VAL A 191 -20.81 -9.32 -0.51
N VAL A 192 -20.29 -8.09 -0.61
CA VAL A 192 -21.08 -6.86 -0.40
C VAL A 192 -22.18 -6.72 -1.45
N ARG A 193 -21.85 -6.88 -2.73
CA ARG A 193 -22.82 -6.89 -3.84
C ARG A 193 -23.89 -7.94 -3.63
N ASN A 194 -23.49 -9.18 -3.29
CA ASN A 194 -24.45 -10.26 -3.07
C ASN A 194 -25.34 -9.98 -1.84
N ALA A 195 -24.79 -9.37 -0.78
CA ALA A 195 -25.57 -8.93 0.37
C ALA A 195 -26.59 -7.84 -0.01
N ALA A 196 -26.17 -6.83 -0.76
CA ALA A 196 -27.04 -5.75 -1.22
C ALA A 196 -28.15 -6.26 -2.15
N GLU A 197 -27.78 -6.94 -3.24
CA GLU A 197 -28.71 -7.30 -4.32
C GLU A 197 -29.57 -8.52 -3.97
N TYR A 198 -28.99 -9.58 -3.39
CA TYR A 198 -29.73 -10.84 -3.16
C TYR A 198 -30.31 -10.99 -1.76
N HIS A 199 -29.72 -10.36 -0.75
CA HIS A 199 -30.19 -10.49 0.64
C HIS A 199 -31.01 -9.29 1.12
N LEU A 200 -30.64 -8.07 0.72
CA LEU A 200 -31.36 -6.85 1.05
C LEU A 200 -32.35 -6.43 -0.05
N GLY A 201 -32.21 -6.96 -1.27
CA GLY A 201 -33.11 -6.67 -2.39
C GLY A 201 -32.97 -5.24 -2.92
N LEU A 202 -31.76 -4.66 -2.81
CA LEU A 202 -31.45 -3.35 -3.34
C LEU A 202 -31.15 -3.44 -4.85
N GLU A 203 -31.69 -2.51 -5.62
CA GLU A 203 -31.29 -2.33 -7.02
C GLU A 203 -29.88 -1.72 -7.09
N SER A 204 -29.16 -1.93 -8.20
CA SER A 204 -27.77 -1.46 -8.34
C SER A 204 -27.59 0.06 -8.23
N GLU A 205 -28.66 0.84 -8.33
CA GLU A 205 -28.68 2.31 -8.18
C GLU A 205 -28.88 2.75 -6.71
N GLN A 206 -29.22 1.81 -5.81
CA GLN A 206 -29.58 2.08 -4.41
C GLN A 206 -28.46 1.75 -3.41
N TRP A 207 -27.28 1.39 -3.89
CA TRP A 207 -26.11 1.11 -3.07
C TRP A 207 -24.83 1.48 -3.82
N GLY A 208 -23.76 1.77 -3.07
CA GLY A 208 -22.44 2.00 -3.65
C GLY A 208 -21.38 1.11 -3.06
N TYR A 209 -20.24 1.09 -3.73
CA TYR A 209 -19.00 0.59 -3.16
C TYR A 209 -17.88 1.55 -3.50
N VAL A 210 -17.46 2.34 -2.51
CA VAL A 210 -16.31 3.23 -2.65
C VAL A 210 -15.13 2.61 -1.93
N ARG A 211 -14.07 2.30 -2.68
CA ARG A 211 -12.77 1.94 -2.10
C ARG A 211 -11.89 3.18 -2.03
N GLY A 212 -11.71 3.70 -0.83
CA GLY A 212 -10.76 4.77 -0.55
C GLY A 212 -9.68 4.25 0.40
N ASP A 213 -8.45 4.73 0.26
CA ASP A 213 -7.46 4.56 1.32
C ASP A 213 -7.64 5.66 2.36
N ASP A 214 -7.43 5.31 3.62
CA ASP A 214 -7.35 6.26 4.72
C ASP A 214 -6.02 6.10 5.42
N VAL A 215 -5.47 7.26 5.69
CA VAL A 215 -4.17 7.48 6.26
C VAL A 215 -4.37 7.79 7.73
N HIS A 216 -4.28 6.75 8.54
CA HIS A 216 -4.27 6.93 9.97
C HIS A 216 -2.86 7.33 10.44
N GLY A 217 -2.81 8.18 11.46
CA GLY A 217 -1.60 8.50 12.24
C GLY A 217 -0.45 9.16 11.48
N LEU A 218 -0.74 9.90 10.42
CA LEU A 218 0.19 10.90 9.86
C LEU A 218 0.32 12.15 10.74
N ASP A 219 -0.52 12.29 11.77
CA ASP A 219 -0.31 13.25 12.84
C ASP A 219 0.90 12.81 13.68
N ALA A 220 2.02 13.53 13.53
CA ALA A 220 3.25 13.28 14.26
C ALA A 220 3.09 13.47 15.78
N GLU A 221 2.09 14.25 16.23
CA GLU A 221 1.84 14.51 17.64
C GLU A 221 0.96 13.43 18.28
N ASN A 222 0.08 12.78 17.51
CA ASN A 222 -0.75 11.65 17.96
C ASN A 222 -0.84 10.55 16.89
N PRO A 223 0.25 9.80 16.64
CA PRO A 223 0.20 8.65 15.76
C PRO A 223 -0.67 7.58 16.45
N GLY A 224 -1.92 7.44 16.01
CA GLY A 224 -2.79 6.35 16.47
C GLY A 224 -2.15 4.99 16.23
N GLU A 225 -2.62 3.92 16.89
CA GLU A 225 -2.01 2.57 16.78
C GLU A 225 -1.91 2.04 15.32
N ASN A 226 -2.71 2.62 14.41
CA ASN A 226 -2.72 2.31 12.99
C ASN A 226 -1.92 3.29 12.12
N ALA A 227 -1.01 4.10 12.70
CA ALA A 227 -0.21 5.14 12.04
C ALA A 227 0.60 4.72 10.80
N CYS A 228 0.61 3.43 10.48
CA CYS A 228 1.39 2.85 9.40
C CYS A 228 0.59 1.88 8.53
N TYR A 229 -0.74 1.91 8.63
CA TYR A 229 -1.61 1.12 7.78
C TYR A 229 -2.48 2.07 6.97
N ALA A 230 -2.24 2.10 5.65
CA ALA A 230 -3.32 2.45 4.74
C ALA A 230 -4.48 1.50 5.07
N VAL A 231 -5.66 2.03 5.30
CA VAL A 231 -6.89 1.25 5.49
C VAL A 231 -7.76 1.49 4.27
N SER A 232 -8.28 0.43 3.66
CA SER A 232 -9.22 0.61 2.55
C SER A 232 -10.62 0.59 3.13
N TYR A 233 -11.42 1.60 2.83
CA TYR A 233 -12.81 1.66 3.21
C TYR A 233 -13.74 1.06 2.18
N THR A 234 -14.95 0.80 2.64
CA THR A 234 -16.13 0.60 1.83
C THR A 234 -17.19 1.52 2.39
N HIS A 235 -17.91 2.21 1.51
CA HIS A 235 -19.14 2.92 1.83
C HIS A 235 -20.25 2.23 1.05
N LEU A 236 -21.32 1.86 1.74
CA LEU A 236 -22.51 1.20 1.20
C LEU A 236 -23.66 2.19 1.06
#